data_AF-A0AA35VRU5-F1
#
_entry.id   AF-A0AA35VRU5-F1
#
_cell.length_a   1.000
_cell.length_b   1.000
_cell.length_c   1.000
_cell.angle_alpha   90.00
_cell.angle_beta   90.00
_cell.angle_gamma   90.00
#
_symmetry.space_group_name_H-M   'P 1'
#
loop_
_entity.id
_entity.type
_entity.pdbx_description
1 polymer ?
#
loop_
_entity_poly.entity_id
_entity_poly.type
_entity_poly.pdbx_seq_one_letter_code
_entity_poly.pdbx_strand_id
1 'polypeptide(L)'
;MEAVLWFPPFTKDELYKILGQKMAESEIRATDSRELMSRNCKRPQFGNGGDVEMLLAQARLRQVERLHKSRENILYKVELHPLEPKDFDPDYNRSSRAYRNRNEIFNGLVGFEKIFKQFWGYQRMIDSMRQFDIDLRGHVPWVFVFKGPPGTGKTSTAKRVGRLFYKMGFLSSDDVITCSVSDFIGKYLDHTGPKVLAQFEGAIYNALFIDEAY
;
A
#
# COMPACT_ATOMS: atom_id res chain seq x y z
N MET A 1 -6.15 -33.01 -26.16
CA MET A 1 -6.45 -32.70 -24.74
C MET A 1 -5.34 -31.82 -24.24
N GLU A 2 -5.63 -30.58 -23.89
CA GLU A 2 -4.65 -29.72 -23.22
C GLU A 2 -4.71 -30.00 -21.72
N ALA A 3 -3.55 -30.27 -21.13
CA ALA A 3 -3.41 -30.38 -19.68
C ALA A 3 -3.26 -28.95 -19.13
N VAL A 4 -4.27 -28.46 -18.42
CA VAL A 4 -4.23 -27.16 -17.74
C VAL A 4 -3.77 -27.39 -16.30
N LEU A 5 -2.62 -26.82 -15.93
CA LEU A 5 -2.15 -26.79 -14.55
C LEU A 5 -2.61 -25.48 -13.90
N TRP A 6 -3.43 -25.58 -12.85
CA TRP A 6 -3.95 -24.42 -12.11
C TRP A 6 -3.04 -24.05 -10.93
N PHE A 7 -2.74 -22.76 -10.78
CA PHE A 7 -1.92 -22.22 -9.69
C PHE A 7 -2.76 -21.24 -8.85
N PRO A 8 -3.33 -21.67 -7.71
CA PRO A 8 -4.07 -20.78 -6.83
C PRO A 8 -3.14 -19.76 -6.16
N PRO A 9 -3.68 -18.62 -5.66
CA PRO A 9 -2.90 -17.69 -4.85
C PRO A 9 -2.39 -18.38 -3.57
N PHE A 10 -1.19 -18.02 -3.11
CA PHE A 10 -0.65 -18.58 -1.87
C PHE A 10 -1.48 -18.11 -0.69
N THR A 11 -1.72 -19.03 0.23
CA THR A 11 -2.23 -18.72 1.56
C THR A 11 -1.22 -17.88 2.34
N LYS A 12 -1.68 -17.24 3.41
CA LYS A 12 -0.82 -16.45 4.29
C LYS A 12 0.34 -17.27 4.88
N ASP A 13 0.08 -18.52 5.26
CA ASP A 13 1.11 -19.41 5.79
C ASP A 13 2.12 -19.83 4.73
N GLU A 14 1.69 -20.02 3.49
CA GLU A 14 2.59 -20.28 2.36
C GLU A 14 3.43 -19.04 2.04
N LEU A 15 2.86 -17.84 2.08
CA LEU A 15 3.62 -16.59 1.93
C LEU A 15 4.67 -16.43 3.05
N TYR A 16 4.36 -16.82 4.29
CA TYR A 16 5.35 -16.84 5.37
C TYR A 16 6.46 -17.87 5.14
N LYS A 17 6.15 -19.03 4.58
CA LYS A 17 7.16 -20.03 4.20
C LYS A 17 8.06 -19.49 3.09
N ILE A 18 7.48 -18.88 2.06
CA ILE A 18 8.22 -18.27 0.94
C ILE A 18 9.11 -17.14 1.45
N LEU A 19 8.61 -16.28 2.35
CA LEU A 19 9.42 -15.25 3.00
C LEU A 19 10.62 -15.86 3.73
N GLY A 20 10.38 -16.89 4.55
CA GLY A 20 11.44 -17.58 5.30
C GLY A 20 12.49 -18.20 4.37
N GLN A 21 12.07 -18.84 3.28
CA GLN A 21 12.96 -19.41 2.26
C GLN A 21 13.81 -18.32 1.60
N LYS A 22 13.18 -17.25 1.06
CA LYS A 22 13.90 -16.15 0.41
C LYS A 22 14.86 -15.43 1.36
N MET A 23 14.45 -15.26 2.63
CA MET A 23 15.33 -14.71 3.66
C MET A 23 16.53 -15.60 3.92
N ALA A 24 16.35 -16.92 3.99
CA ALA A 24 17.46 -17.86 4.20
C ALA A 24 18.40 -17.90 2.99
N GLU A 25 17.86 -17.94 1.77
CA GLU A 25 18.62 -17.95 0.51
C GLU A 25 19.48 -16.69 0.33
N SER A 26 18.98 -15.53 0.77
CA SER A 26 19.66 -14.24 0.65
C SER A 26 20.35 -13.78 1.96
N GLU A 27 20.51 -14.69 2.92
CA GLU A 27 21.11 -14.44 4.25
C GLU A 27 20.53 -13.20 4.97
N ILE A 28 19.23 -12.96 4.80
CA ILE A 28 18.51 -11.84 5.38
C ILE A 28 18.02 -12.21 6.78
N ARG A 29 18.41 -11.40 7.76
CA ARG A 29 17.82 -11.40 9.10
C ARG A 29 16.83 -10.26 9.20
N ALA A 30 15.74 -10.44 9.94
CA ALA A 30 14.79 -9.37 10.24
C ALA A 30 14.29 -9.50 11.67
N THR A 31 14.12 -8.36 12.35
CA THR A 31 13.36 -8.30 13.60
C THR A 31 11.87 -8.33 13.28
N ASP A 32 11.07 -9.08 14.04
CA ASP A 32 9.61 -9.14 13.91
C ASP A 32 9.10 -9.44 12.48
N SER A 33 9.80 -10.32 11.75
CA SER A 33 9.49 -10.65 10.34
C SER A 33 8.04 -11.04 10.09
N ARG A 34 7.40 -11.74 11.04
CA ARG A 34 5.98 -12.12 10.97
C ARG A 34 5.03 -10.94 11.11
N GLU A 35 5.29 -10.00 12.02
CA GLU A 35 4.45 -8.80 12.17
C GLU A 35 4.56 -7.90 10.94
N LEU A 36 5.78 -7.79 10.42
CA LEU A 36 6.09 -7.01 9.22
C LEU A 36 5.41 -7.59 7.99
N MET A 37 5.45 -8.90 7.85
CA MET A 37 4.80 -9.58 6.75
C MET A 37 3.28 -9.57 6.91
N SER A 38 2.74 -9.75 8.12
CA SER A 38 1.30 -9.65 8.39
C SER A 38 0.74 -8.29 7.98
N ARG A 39 1.45 -7.19 8.26
CA ARG A 39 1.00 -5.84 7.83
C ARG A 39 1.13 -5.61 6.34
N ASN A 40 2.23 -6.04 5.72
CA ASN A 40 2.45 -5.82 4.29
C ASN A 40 1.54 -6.72 3.43
N CYS A 41 1.32 -7.98 3.79
CA CYS A 41 0.39 -8.89 3.11
C CYS A 41 -1.06 -8.42 3.16
N LYS A 42 -1.43 -7.71 4.22
CA LYS A 42 -2.77 -7.12 4.39
C LYS A 42 -2.98 -5.85 3.58
N ARG A 43 -1.96 -5.34 2.90
CA ARG A 43 -2.16 -4.26 1.92
C ARG A 43 -2.92 -4.82 0.72
N PRO A 44 -3.89 -4.09 0.18
CA PRO A 44 -4.66 -4.52 -1.00
C PRO A 44 -3.78 -4.81 -2.22
N GLN A 45 -2.64 -4.12 -2.28
CA GLN A 45 -1.68 -4.17 -3.38
C GLN A 45 -0.69 -5.33 -3.25
N PHE A 46 -0.70 -6.06 -2.12
CA PHE A 46 0.17 -7.23 -1.96
C PHE A 46 -0.49 -8.42 -2.67
N GLY A 47 0.08 -8.80 -3.82
CA GLY A 47 -0.30 -9.96 -4.60
C GLY A 47 0.20 -11.25 -3.96
N ASN A 48 1.18 -11.88 -4.59
CA ASN A 48 1.58 -13.27 -4.27
C ASN A 48 3.10 -13.39 -4.06
N GLY A 49 3.70 -14.56 -4.35
CA GLY A 49 5.12 -14.83 -4.09
C GLY A 49 6.10 -13.79 -4.66
N GLY A 50 5.81 -13.17 -5.81
CA GLY A 50 6.63 -12.11 -6.40
C GLY A 50 6.71 -10.84 -5.54
N ASP A 51 5.62 -10.48 -4.86
CA ASP A 51 5.60 -9.28 -4.00
C ASP A 51 6.34 -9.51 -2.68
N VAL A 52 6.49 -10.77 -2.24
CA VAL A 52 7.38 -11.13 -1.13
C VAL A 52 8.82 -10.74 -1.48
N GLU A 53 9.25 -11.06 -2.69
CA GLU A 53 10.60 -10.78 -3.19
C GLU A 53 10.83 -9.28 -3.36
N MET A 54 9.89 -8.60 -4.01
CA MET A 54 9.98 -7.15 -4.20
C MET A 54 9.97 -6.41 -2.86
N LEU A 55 9.18 -6.86 -1.88
CA LEU A 55 9.16 -6.31 -0.53
C LEU A 55 10.53 -6.45 0.16
N LEU A 56 11.15 -7.64 0.10
CA LEU A 56 12.49 -7.86 0.66
C LEU A 56 13.56 -7.01 -0.03
N ALA A 57 13.51 -6.91 -1.36
CA ALA A 57 14.42 -6.08 -2.14
C ALA A 57 14.32 -4.60 -1.74
N GLN A 58 13.11 -4.06 -1.65
CA GLN A 58 12.88 -2.69 -1.18
C GLN A 58 13.34 -2.47 0.26
N ALA A 59 13.09 -3.45 1.13
CA ALA A 59 13.54 -3.37 2.52
C ALA A 59 15.06 -3.33 2.64
N ARG A 60 15.78 -4.14 1.84
CA ARG A 60 17.25 -4.09 1.80
C ARG A 60 17.78 -2.76 1.29
N LEU A 61 17.19 -2.19 0.24
CA LEU A 61 17.58 -0.86 -0.24
C LEU A 61 17.46 0.21 0.86
N ARG A 62 16.33 0.22 1.58
CA ARG A 62 16.10 1.16 2.68
C ARG A 62 16.99 0.92 3.89
N GLN A 63 17.32 -0.33 4.17
CA GLN A 63 18.28 -0.66 5.21
C GLN A 63 19.67 -0.11 4.89
N VAL A 64 20.13 -0.23 3.65
CA VAL A 64 21.40 0.36 3.20
C VAL A 64 21.36 1.87 3.40
N GLU A 65 20.29 2.56 3.00
CA GLU A 65 20.13 4.00 3.25
C GLU A 65 20.15 4.36 4.74
N ARG A 66 19.50 3.55 5.57
CA ARG A 66 19.46 3.72 7.03
C ARG A 66 20.85 3.62 7.64
N LEU A 67 21.62 2.58 7.29
CA LEU A 67 22.98 2.34 7.79
C LEU A 67 23.95 3.39 7.23
N HIS A 68 23.73 3.86 6.00
CA HIS A 68 24.51 4.96 5.44
C HIS A 68 24.34 6.26 6.23
N LYS A 69 23.14 6.55 6.72
CA LYS A 69 22.85 7.75 7.51
C LYS A 69 23.41 7.68 8.94
N SER A 70 23.60 6.49 9.52
CA SER A 70 24.09 6.32 10.90
C SER A 70 25.61 6.51 11.08
N ARG A 71 26.37 6.78 10.00
CA ARG A 71 27.85 6.86 9.99
C ARG A 71 28.57 5.58 10.44
N GLU A 72 27.88 4.45 10.49
CA GLU A 72 28.55 3.15 10.63
C GLU A 72 29.24 2.81 9.30
N ASN A 73 30.52 2.43 9.35
CA ASN A 73 31.33 2.09 8.18
C ASN A 73 30.63 1.01 7.32
N ILE A 74 30.12 1.42 6.16
CA ILE A 74 29.05 0.75 5.39
C ILE A 74 29.53 -0.54 4.71
N LEU A 75 30.84 -0.72 4.52
CA LEU A 75 31.32 -1.68 3.53
C LEU A 75 31.33 -3.16 3.97
N TYR A 76 31.14 -3.48 5.26
CA TYR A 76 31.40 -4.86 5.72
C TYR A 76 30.30 -5.55 6.53
N LYS A 77 29.14 -4.93 6.80
CA LYS A 77 28.23 -5.50 7.83
C LYS A 77 26.72 -5.39 7.57
N VAL A 78 26.25 -5.08 6.37
CA VAL A 78 24.79 -5.10 6.07
C VAL A 78 24.14 -6.47 6.40
N GLU A 79 24.92 -7.55 6.27
CA GLU A 79 24.54 -8.92 6.66
C GLU A 79 24.43 -9.11 8.19
N LEU A 80 25.17 -8.33 8.98
CA LEU A 80 25.14 -8.40 10.45
C LEU A 80 24.01 -7.58 11.07
N HIS A 81 23.43 -6.63 10.33
CA HIS A 81 22.29 -5.87 10.79
C HIS A 81 20.99 -6.51 10.28
N PRO A 82 20.04 -6.86 11.15
CA PRO A 82 18.73 -7.31 10.71
C PRO A 82 17.95 -6.15 10.07
N LEU A 83 17.06 -6.49 9.13
CA LEU A 83 16.00 -5.61 8.68
C LEU A 83 15.10 -5.25 9.87
N GLU A 84 14.81 -3.97 10.01
CA GLU A 84 13.93 -3.42 11.04
C GLU A 84 12.58 -3.03 10.43
N PRO A 85 11.54 -2.83 11.26
CA PRO A 85 10.23 -2.41 10.76
C PRO A 85 10.21 -1.23 9.80
N LYS A 86 11.07 -0.24 10.04
CA LYS A 86 11.23 0.95 9.19
C LYS A 86 11.84 0.67 7.81
N ASP A 87 12.53 -0.46 7.65
CA ASP A 87 13.11 -0.86 6.36
C ASP A 87 11.99 -1.35 5.44
N PHE A 88 10.99 -2.06 5.97
CA PHE A 88 9.79 -2.45 5.20
C PHE A 88 8.81 -1.29 4.97
N ASP A 89 8.79 -0.34 5.91
CA ASP A 89 7.91 0.81 5.87
C ASP A 89 8.52 2.01 6.61
N PRO A 90 9.06 3.02 5.90
CA PRO A 90 9.72 4.17 6.52
C PRO A 90 8.84 4.92 7.52
N ASP A 91 7.51 4.86 7.35
CA ASP A 91 6.55 5.44 8.27
C ASP A 91 5.74 4.33 8.99
N TYR A 92 6.43 3.31 9.50
CA TYR A 92 5.85 2.15 10.17
C TYR A 92 4.82 2.49 11.26
N ASN A 93 5.00 3.62 11.95
CA ASN A 93 4.17 4.06 13.07
C ASN A 93 3.06 5.05 12.67
N ARG A 94 2.84 5.34 11.37
CA ARG A 94 1.81 6.32 10.94
C ARG A 94 0.41 6.01 11.42
N SER A 95 -0.02 4.76 11.43
CA SER A 95 -1.39 4.41 11.84
C SER A 95 -1.69 4.82 13.29
N SER A 96 -0.73 4.59 14.19
CA SER A 96 -0.81 5.03 15.60
C SER A 96 -0.80 6.56 15.72
N ARG A 97 0.02 7.25 14.90
CA ARG A 97 0.07 8.72 14.88
C ARG A 97 -1.20 9.34 14.30
N ALA A 98 -1.74 8.77 13.23
CA ALA A 98 -2.96 9.20 12.57
C ALA A 98 -4.18 9.09 13.50
N TYR A 99 -4.22 8.05 14.33
CA TYR A 99 -5.25 7.92 15.37
C TYR A 99 -5.18 9.06 16.40
N ARG A 100 -3.97 9.40 16.88
CA ARG A 100 -3.76 10.47 17.87
C ARG A 100 -4.03 11.86 17.29
N ASN A 101 -3.47 12.13 16.12
CA ASN A 101 -3.55 13.43 15.43
C ASN A 101 -4.71 13.50 14.45
N ARG A 102 -5.77 12.75 14.75
CA ARG A 102 -6.96 12.65 13.92
C ARG A 102 -7.42 14.03 13.45
N ASN A 103 -7.61 14.98 14.35
CA ASN A 103 -8.13 16.30 13.99
C ASN A 103 -7.24 17.10 13.02
N GLU A 104 -5.91 16.92 13.04
CA GLU A 104 -4.97 17.67 12.20
C GLU A 104 -5.10 17.33 10.71
N ILE A 105 -5.48 16.08 10.38
CA ILE A 105 -5.66 15.65 8.99
C ILE A 105 -6.82 16.42 8.33
N PHE A 106 -7.72 17.00 9.12
CA PHE A 106 -8.99 17.56 8.67
C PHE A 106 -9.10 19.08 8.84
N ASN A 107 -8.05 19.75 9.31
CA ASN A 107 -8.04 21.20 9.41
C ASN A 107 -8.27 21.84 8.02
N GLY A 108 -9.24 22.77 7.95
CA GLY A 108 -9.56 23.53 6.74
C GLY A 108 -10.52 22.85 5.75
N LEU A 109 -11.33 21.87 6.18
CA LEU A 109 -12.40 21.27 5.35
C LEU A 109 -13.78 21.60 5.91
N VAL A 110 -14.56 22.36 5.16
CA VAL A 110 -15.94 22.73 5.52
C VAL A 110 -16.92 21.76 4.86
N GLY A 111 -17.87 21.21 5.63
CA GLY A 111 -18.98 20.39 5.09
C GLY A 111 -18.68 18.90 4.86
N PHE A 112 -17.51 18.40 5.26
CA PHE A 112 -17.09 17.01 5.02
C PHE A 112 -17.27 16.06 6.22
N GLU A 113 -17.93 16.51 7.29
CA GLU A 113 -18.08 15.80 8.56
C GLU A 113 -18.68 14.39 8.41
N LYS A 114 -19.69 14.23 7.54
CA LYS A 114 -20.33 12.93 7.27
C LYS A 114 -19.38 11.94 6.60
N ILE A 115 -18.61 12.41 5.63
CA ILE A 115 -17.61 11.60 4.91
C ILE A 115 -16.52 11.15 5.89
N PHE A 116 -16.06 12.05 6.77
CA PHE A 116 -15.06 11.69 7.78
C PHE A 116 -15.57 10.70 8.82
N LYS A 117 -16.82 10.86 9.28
CA LYS A 117 -17.42 9.89 10.20
C LYS A 117 -17.41 8.47 9.61
N GLN A 118 -17.62 8.35 8.30
CA GLN A 118 -17.54 7.06 7.60
C GLN A 118 -16.13 6.49 7.59
N PHE A 119 -15.10 7.28 7.24
CA PHE A 119 -13.70 6.83 7.27
C PHE A 119 -13.23 6.43 8.67
N TRP A 120 -13.69 7.12 9.71
CA TRP A 120 -13.43 6.72 11.10
C TRP A 120 -14.10 5.40 11.48
N GLY A 121 -15.29 5.14 10.93
CA GLY A 121 -15.94 3.84 11.04
C GLY A 121 -15.03 2.72 10.51
N TYR A 122 -14.43 2.92 9.34
CA TYR A 122 -13.47 1.97 8.76
C TYR A 122 -12.27 1.80 9.68
N GLN A 123 -11.62 2.88 10.13
CA GLN A 123 -10.44 2.76 10.97
C GLN A 123 -10.69 1.98 12.26
N ARG A 124 -11.80 2.26 12.96
CA ARG A 124 -12.17 1.51 14.18
C ARG A 124 -12.38 0.03 13.90
N MET A 125 -13.12 -0.29 12.84
CA MET A 125 -13.35 -1.67 12.42
C MET A 125 -12.04 -2.37 12.07
N ILE A 126 -11.11 -1.68 11.39
CA ILE A 126 -9.81 -2.21 11.03
C ILE A 126 -8.92 -2.44 12.24
N ASP A 127 -8.89 -1.52 13.21
CA ASP A 127 -8.09 -1.69 14.42
C ASP A 127 -8.55 -2.93 15.20
N SER A 128 -9.87 -3.19 15.26
CA SER A 128 -10.41 -4.44 15.78
C SER A 128 -10.02 -5.66 14.91
N MET A 129 -10.16 -5.58 13.59
CA MET A 129 -9.81 -6.69 12.68
C MET A 129 -8.31 -7.03 12.72
N ARG A 130 -7.44 -6.04 12.88
CA ARG A 130 -5.98 -6.22 13.04
C ARG A 130 -5.65 -7.03 14.29
N GLN A 131 -6.37 -6.82 15.39
CA GLN A 131 -6.19 -7.59 16.63
C GLN A 131 -6.54 -9.07 16.45
N PHE A 132 -7.54 -9.38 15.62
CA PHE A 132 -8.00 -10.74 15.35
C PHE A 132 -7.42 -11.35 14.06
N ASP A 133 -6.41 -10.70 13.48
CA ASP A 133 -5.72 -11.14 12.26
C ASP A 133 -6.60 -11.31 11.00
N ILE A 134 -7.76 -10.64 10.97
CA ILE A 134 -8.75 -10.73 9.89
C ILE A 134 -8.26 -9.96 8.64
N ASP A 135 -8.54 -10.51 7.45
CA ASP A 135 -8.27 -9.83 6.17
C ASP A 135 -9.19 -8.62 5.97
N LEU A 136 -8.60 -7.48 5.62
CA LEU A 136 -9.30 -6.20 5.50
C LEU A 136 -9.93 -6.02 4.12
N ARG A 137 -9.50 -6.79 3.11
CA ARG A 137 -9.90 -6.60 1.70
C ARG A 137 -11.41 -6.69 1.50
N GLY A 138 -12.09 -7.57 2.23
CA GLY A 138 -13.54 -7.78 2.17
C GLY A 138 -14.37 -6.81 3.01
N HIS A 139 -13.75 -5.93 3.80
CA HIS A 139 -14.48 -5.11 4.78
C HIS A 139 -14.36 -3.61 4.54
N VAL A 140 -13.33 -3.15 3.84
CA VAL A 140 -13.09 -1.73 3.56
C VAL A 140 -13.35 -1.45 2.08
N PRO A 141 -14.12 -0.40 1.72
CA PRO A 141 -14.23 0.00 0.32
C PRO A 141 -12.88 0.52 -0.20
N TRP A 142 -12.46 0.00 -1.35
CA TRP A 142 -11.22 0.42 -2.02
C TRP A 142 -11.47 1.36 -3.20
N VAL A 143 -12.72 1.44 -3.66
CA VAL A 143 -13.15 2.28 -4.78
C VAL A 143 -14.15 3.30 -4.26
N PHE A 144 -13.89 4.57 -4.56
CA PHE A 144 -14.73 5.69 -4.17
C PHE A 144 -15.16 6.48 -5.41
N VAL A 145 -16.45 6.82 -5.48
CA VAL A 145 -17.01 7.64 -6.55
C VAL A 145 -17.41 9.00 -5.99
N PHE A 146 -16.75 10.05 -6.44
CA PHE A 146 -17.03 11.42 -6.01
C PHE A 146 -17.96 12.09 -7.03
N LYS A 147 -19.23 12.30 -6.66
CA LYS A 147 -20.24 12.96 -7.51
C LYS A 147 -20.67 14.31 -6.93
N GLY A 148 -20.95 15.28 -7.80
CA GLY A 148 -21.48 16.59 -7.43
C GLY A 148 -21.13 17.70 -8.43
N PRO A 149 -21.68 18.92 -8.25
CA PRO A 149 -21.44 20.07 -9.13
C PRO A 149 -19.95 20.42 -9.33
N PRO A 150 -19.56 21.08 -10.44
CA PRO A 150 -18.20 21.60 -10.60
C PRO A 150 -17.83 22.58 -9.47
N GLY A 151 -16.55 22.60 -9.07
CA GLY A 151 -16.07 23.49 -8.01
C GLY A 151 -16.34 23.03 -6.57
N THR A 152 -17.02 21.92 -6.32
CA THR A 152 -17.31 21.42 -4.94
C THR A 152 -16.14 20.70 -4.25
N GLY A 153 -14.92 20.78 -4.80
CA GLY A 153 -13.71 20.22 -4.18
C GLY A 153 -13.57 18.69 -4.28
N LYS A 154 -14.23 18.02 -5.24
CA LYS A 154 -14.16 16.56 -5.45
C LYS A 154 -12.72 16.07 -5.63
N THR A 155 -11.98 16.65 -6.58
CA THR A 155 -10.57 16.32 -6.86
C THR A 155 -9.67 16.55 -5.64
N SER A 156 -9.87 17.67 -4.94
CA SER A 156 -9.13 17.98 -3.71
C SER A 156 -9.42 16.97 -2.60
N THR A 157 -10.68 16.54 -2.47
CA THR A 157 -11.11 15.55 -1.49
C THR A 157 -10.53 14.18 -1.80
N ALA A 158 -10.59 13.73 -3.06
CA ALA A 158 -10.04 12.45 -3.47
C ALA A 158 -8.55 12.33 -3.14
N LYS A 159 -7.76 13.37 -3.42
CA LYS A 159 -6.34 13.43 -3.04
C LYS A 159 -6.11 13.33 -1.52
N ARG A 160 -6.95 13.99 -0.73
CA ARG A 160 -6.88 13.91 0.75
C ARG A 160 -7.28 12.54 1.28
N VAL A 161 -8.27 11.88 0.66
CA VAL A 161 -8.67 10.51 1.01
C VAL A 161 -7.53 9.52 0.74
N GLY A 162 -6.81 9.65 -0.38
CA GLY A 162 -5.60 8.86 -0.64
C GLY A 162 -4.55 9.03 0.46
N ARG A 163 -4.24 10.28 0.84
CA ARG A 163 -3.32 10.57 1.96
C ARG A 163 -3.83 10.04 3.31
N LEU A 164 -5.13 10.06 3.54
CA LEU A 164 -5.73 9.46 4.73
C LEU A 164 -5.51 7.94 4.74
N PHE A 165 -5.70 7.27 3.60
CA PHE A 165 -5.47 5.83 3.47
C PHE A 165 -4.00 5.47 3.71
N TYR A 166 -3.08 6.28 3.20
CA TYR A 166 -1.67 6.19 3.57
C TYR A 166 -1.50 6.31 5.09
N LYS A 167 -1.95 7.40 5.71
CA LYS A 167 -1.81 7.64 7.16
C LYS A 167 -2.41 6.52 8.04
N MET A 168 -3.49 5.89 7.60
CA MET A 168 -4.11 4.74 8.29
C MET A 168 -3.34 3.41 8.10
N GLY A 169 -2.37 3.39 7.18
CA GLY A 169 -1.50 2.24 6.89
C GLY A 169 -2.02 1.31 5.79
N PHE A 170 -2.96 1.77 4.94
CA PHE A 170 -3.49 0.98 3.83
C PHE A 170 -2.65 1.07 2.56
N LEU A 171 -2.02 2.23 2.34
CA LEU A 171 -1.15 2.48 1.20
C LEU A 171 0.30 2.54 1.67
N SER A 172 1.19 2.15 0.78
CA SER A 172 2.65 2.26 0.91
C SER A 172 3.19 3.65 0.65
N SER A 173 2.44 4.48 -0.09
CA SER A 173 2.77 5.87 -0.42
C SER A 173 1.58 6.80 -0.19
N ASP A 174 1.85 8.07 0.11
CA ASP A 174 0.84 9.14 0.17
C ASP A 174 0.59 9.81 -1.19
N ASP A 175 1.29 9.35 -2.22
CA ASP A 175 1.10 9.76 -3.59
C ASP A 175 -0.26 9.31 -4.14
N VAL A 176 -0.91 10.24 -4.82
CA VAL A 176 -2.16 10.01 -5.53
C VAL A 176 -1.92 10.26 -7.00
N ILE A 177 -1.78 9.17 -7.75
CA ILE A 177 -1.63 9.21 -9.20
C ILE A 177 -2.95 9.70 -9.78
N THR A 178 -2.89 10.84 -10.47
CA THR A 178 -4.06 11.44 -11.10
C THR A 178 -3.97 11.18 -12.59
N CYS A 179 -5.03 10.62 -13.16
CA CYS A 179 -5.20 10.46 -14.59
C CYS A 179 -6.59 10.95 -14.99
N SER A 180 -6.76 11.17 -16.28
CA SER A 180 -8.03 11.46 -16.94
C SER A 180 -8.53 10.22 -17.70
N VAL A 181 -9.80 10.21 -18.09
CA VAL A 181 -10.34 9.16 -18.97
C VAL A 181 -9.56 9.06 -20.29
N SER A 182 -9.05 10.18 -20.81
CA SER A 182 -8.27 10.20 -22.06
C SER A 182 -6.95 9.41 -21.97
N ASP A 183 -6.40 9.23 -20.77
CA ASP A 183 -5.18 8.47 -20.55
C ASP A 183 -5.38 6.96 -20.75
N PHE A 184 -6.62 6.49 -20.65
CA PHE A 184 -7.00 5.10 -20.91
C PHE A 184 -7.29 4.83 -22.39
N ILE A 185 -7.61 5.86 -23.18
CA ILE A 185 -8.09 5.69 -24.55
C ILE A 185 -6.91 5.64 -25.55
N GLY A 186 -6.81 4.55 -26.30
CA GLY A 186 -5.84 4.41 -27.40
C GLY A 186 -6.13 5.36 -28.57
N LYS A 187 -5.08 5.90 -29.20
CA LYS A 187 -5.22 6.67 -30.45
C LYS A 187 -5.56 5.77 -31.66
N TYR A 188 -5.24 4.48 -31.57
CA TYR A 188 -5.42 3.48 -32.64
C TYR A 188 -6.11 2.24 -32.08
N LEU A 189 -6.64 1.38 -32.97
CA LEU A 189 -7.15 0.06 -32.60
C LEU A 189 -6.09 -0.71 -31.81
N ASP A 190 -6.53 -1.47 -30.80
CA ASP A 190 -5.71 -2.31 -29.92
C ASP A 190 -4.74 -1.59 -28.96
N HIS A 191 -4.74 -0.25 -28.93
CA HIS A 191 -3.85 0.50 -28.02
C HIS A 191 -4.48 0.81 -26.65
N THR A 192 -5.79 0.57 -26.48
CA THR A 192 -6.49 0.82 -25.20
C THR A 192 -6.07 -0.16 -24.12
N GLY A 193 -5.95 -1.45 -24.43
CA GLY A 193 -5.53 -2.48 -23.45
C GLY A 193 -4.19 -2.17 -22.78
N PRO A 194 -3.10 -1.95 -23.55
CA PRO A 194 -1.80 -1.58 -23.00
C PRO A 194 -1.82 -0.27 -22.18
N LYS A 195 -2.61 0.73 -22.58
CA LYS A 195 -2.74 1.98 -21.83
C LYS A 195 -3.43 1.79 -20.49
N VAL A 196 -4.51 1.02 -20.45
CA VAL A 196 -5.22 0.68 -19.22
C VAL A 196 -4.26 -0.01 -18.26
N LEU A 197 -3.55 -1.05 -18.73
CA LEU A 197 -2.56 -1.76 -17.94
C LEU A 197 -1.49 -0.82 -17.40
N ALA A 198 -0.91 0.05 -18.25
CA ALA A 198 0.11 1.01 -17.82
C ALA A 198 -0.39 1.99 -16.72
N GLN A 199 -1.64 2.44 -16.78
CA GLN A 199 -2.21 3.30 -15.73
C GLN A 199 -2.36 2.56 -14.40
N PHE A 200 -2.84 1.30 -14.44
CA PHE A 200 -2.95 0.49 -13.24
C PHE A 200 -1.57 0.12 -12.68
N GLU A 201 -0.63 -0.30 -13.54
CA GLU A 201 0.75 -0.66 -13.19
C GLU A 201 1.50 0.51 -12.55
N GLY A 202 1.40 1.71 -13.14
CA GLY A 202 2.01 2.92 -12.59
C GLY A 202 1.42 3.36 -11.25
N ALA A 203 0.20 2.91 -10.93
CA ALA A 203 -0.46 3.17 -9.66
C ALA A 203 -0.40 1.98 -8.70
N ILE A 204 0.26 0.87 -9.05
CA ILE A 204 0.55 -0.20 -8.09
C ILE A 204 1.31 0.45 -6.94
N TYR A 205 0.86 0.20 -5.71
CA TYR A 205 1.36 0.81 -4.46
C TYR A 205 0.83 2.21 -4.09
N ASN A 206 0.09 2.86 -4.98
CA ASN A 206 -0.44 4.23 -4.83
C ASN A 206 -1.97 4.25 -4.89
N ALA A 207 -2.57 5.40 -4.56
CA ALA A 207 -3.97 5.64 -4.89
C ALA A 207 -4.10 6.14 -6.34
N LEU A 208 -4.97 5.52 -7.13
CA LEU A 208 -5.32 5.99 -8.48
C LEU A 208 -6.59 6.86 -8.40
N PHE A 209 -6.49 8.11 -8.82
CA PHE A 209 -7.61 9.02 -8.99
C PHE A 209 -7.85 9.25 -10.48
N ILE A 210 -9.04 8.84 -10.95
CA ILE A 210 -9.50 9.06 -12.32
C ILE A 210 -10.42 10.28 -12.28
N ASP A 211 -9.95 11.40 -12.81
CA ASP A 211 -10.78 12.60 -12.96
C ASP A 211 -11.68 12.46 -14.20
N GLU A 212 -12.86 13.10 -14.14
CA GLU A 212 -13.81 13.16 -15.26
C GLU A 212 -14.28 11.79 -15.79
N ALA A 213 -14.37 10.78 -14.93
CA ALA A 213 -14.94 9.46 -15.23
C ALA A 213 -16.49 9.50 -15.32
N TYR A 214 -17.01 10.15 -16.37
CA TYR A 214 -18.44 10.23 -16.68
C TYR A 214 -19.01 8.92 -17.22
#